data_AF-I4IMK9-F1
#
_entry.id   AF-I4IMK9-F1
#
_cell.length_a   1.000
_cell.length_b   1.000
_cell.length_c   1.000
_cell.angle_alpha   90.00
_cell.angle_beta   90.00
_cell.angle_gamma   90.00
#
_symmetry.space_group_name_H-M   'P 1'
#
loop_
_entity.id
_entity.type
_entity.pdbx_description
1 polymer ?
#
loop_
_entity_poly.entity_id
_entity_poly.type
_entity_poly.pdbx_seq_one_letter_code
_entity_poly.pdbx_strand_id
1 'polypeptide(L)'
;MTTPSPPTILLNLASAAGLIGAGLYYTGWVYRWAYFAYYQLGITSLDFPVESFLLLPLQVFFGTPQSIANTLIIALLIPILFQLSTLCLAFLHWQYQQWLTRLKNWQLKRQNQRNRRKIPYAPRPRFQRQLTLPLVSELILLSWILLLIFHLARDQGLKDARRDAVNPTSTLPVVTLISAKELLILGKEAGDLDPNQPLFEALTPEDQQSLIGDPNLARIIQQRNLTDTEQDRVWRLLLERGGWLYLFRALPQDAPKTEHPVLLGVAKSNVGRQLLILSPEPVKSTK
;
A
#
# COMPACT_ATOMS: atom_id res chain seq x y z
N MET A 1 16.80 -44.13 31.44
CA MET A 1 17.11 -42.70 31.27
C MET A 1 16.10 -42.13 30.29
N THR A 2 15.05 -41.48 30.79
CA THR A 2 14.06 -40.78 29.97
C THR A 2 14.59 -39.39 29.67
N THR A 3 15.01 -39.15 28.42
CA THR A 3 15.31 -37.80 27.93
C THR A 3 14.05 -36.95 28.02
N PRO A 4 14.07 -35.80 28.72
CA PRO A 4 12.90 -34.91 28.76
C PRO A 4 12.66 -34.37 27.35
N SER A 5 11.46 -34.60 26.82
CA SER A 5 10.98 -33.92 25.62
C SER A 5 11.05 -32.40 25.84
N PRO A 6 11.54 -31.60 24.87
CA PRO A 6 11.50 -30.15 25.01
C PRO A 6 10.04 -29.72 25.24
N PRO A 7 9.79 -28.71 26.10
CA PRO A 7 8.42 -28.31 26.43
C PRO A 7 7.73 -27.80 25.15
N THR A 8 6.85 -28.62 24.59
CA THR A 8 6.02 -28.37 23.41
C THR A 8 5.26 -27.04 23.49
N ILE A 9 4.98 -26.58 24.71
CA ILE A 9 4.34 -25.29 24.99
C ILE A 9 5.22 -24.10 24.58
N LEU A 10 6.52 -24.12 24.89
CA LEU A 10 7.43 -23.02 24.52
C LEU A 10 7.61 -22.92 23.01
N LEU A 11 7.69 -24.07 22.34
CA LEU A 11 7.78 -24.13 20.88
C LEU A 11 6.50 -23.59 20.21
N ASN A 12 5.33 -23.96 20.73
CA ASN A 12 4.04 -23.46 20.22
C ASN A 12 3.83 -21.96 20.49
N LEU A 13 4.30 -21.46 21.64
CA LEU A 13 4.29 -20.03 21.93
C LEU A 13 5.23 -19.26 21.00
N ALA A 14 6.43 -19.77 20.76
CA ALA A 14 7.39 -19.15 19.85
C ALA A 14 6.87 -19.12 18.40
N SER A 15 6.24 -20.20 17.94
CA SER A 15 5.64 -20.25 16.60
C SER A 15 4.45 -19.29 16.47
N ALA A 16 3.57 -19.24 17.48
CA ALA A 16 2.47 -18.29 17.52
C ALA A 16 2.97 -16.83 17.54
N ALA A 17 3.98 -16.54 18.36
CA ALA A 17 4.60 -15.21 18.42
C ALA A 17 5.25 -14.83 17.08
N GLY A 18 5.92 -15.78 16.41
CA GLY A 18 6.49 -15.56 15.07
C GLY A 18 5.42 -15.24 14.03
N LEU A 19 4.30 -15.96 14.02
CA LEU A 19 3.18 -15.70 13.11
C LEU A 19 2.51 -14.34 13.38
N ILE A 20 2.32 -13.99 14.66
CA ILE A 20 1.79 -12.68 15.05
C ILE A 20 2.76 -11.59 14.61
N GLY A 21 4.06 -11.75 14.85
CA GLY A 21 5.09 -10.79 14.43
C GLY A 21 5.12 -10.59 12.91
N ALA A 22 5.06 -11.67 12.13
CA ALA A 22 5.00 -11.60 10.68
C ALA A 22 3.72 -10.90 10.18
N GLY A 23 2.56 -11.21 10.79
CA GLY A 23 1.29 -10.58 10.48
C GLY A 23 1.29 -9.08 10.80
N LEU A 24 1.83 -8.69 11.96
CA LEU A 24 2.01 -7.29 12.34
C LEU A 24 2.93 -6.58 11.34
N TYR A 25 4.11 -7.14 11.07
CA TYR A 25 5.05 -6.55 10.12
C TYR A 25 4.42 -6.32 8.74
N TYR A 26 3.73 -7.33 8.21
CA TYR A 26 3.00 -7.23 6.95
C TYR A 26 1.95 -6.11 6.98
N THR A 27 1.14 -6.06 8.05
CA THR A 27 0.12 -5.02 8.25
C THR A 27 0.76 -3.62 8.25
N GLY A 28 1.88 -3.46 8.96
CA GLY A 28 2.56 -2.18 9.12
C GLY A 28 3.21 -1.72 7.83
N TRP A 29 3.76 -2.67 7.07
CA TRP A 29 4.29 -2.43 5.73
C TRP A 29 3.20 -1.94 4.77
N VAL A 30 2.07 -2.64 4.69
CA VAL A 30 0.95 -2.25 3.82
C VAL A 30 0.35 -0.91 4.23
N TYR A 31 0.16 -0.68 5.54
CA TYR A 31 -0.33 0.59 6.06
C TYR A 31 0.55 1.76 5.61
N ARG A 32 1.87 1.64 5.80
CA ARG A 32 2.83 2.68 5.41
C ARG A 32 2.91 2.87 3.92
N TRP A 33 2.93 1.76 3.18
CA TRP A 33 2.91 1.79 1.73
C TRP A 33 1.72 2.63 1.25
N ALA A 34 0.52 2.35 1.77
CA ALA A 34 -0.68 3.11 1.41
C ALA A 34 -0.64 4.58 1.91
N TYR A 35 -0.16 4.81 3.14
CA TYR A 35 -0.08 6.15 3.73
C TYR A 35 0.88 7.06 2.96
N PHE A 36 2.11 6.62 2.67
CA PHE A 36 3.11 7.43 1.97
C PHE A 36 2.86 7.50 0.47
N ALA A 37 2.28 6.45 -0.14
CA ALA A 37 1.87 6.51 -1.55
C ALA A 37 0.82 7.60 -1.80
N TYR A 38 -0.01 7.95 -0.80
CA TYR A 38 -0.94 9.09 -0.89
C TYR A 38 -0.23 10.42 -1.15
N TYR A 39 0.99 10.58 -0.63
CA TYR A 39 1.88 11.74 -0.84
C TYR A 39 2.90 11.49 -1.98
N GLN A 40 2.69 10.45 -2.79
CA GLN A 40 3.59 10.04 -3.87
C GLN A 40 5.01 9.68 -3.40
N LEU A 41 5.17 9.29 -2.14
CA LEU A 41 6.43 8.80 -1.58
C LEU A 41 6.51 7.28 -1.60
N GLY A 42 7.63 6.77 -2.10
CA GLY A 42 7.97 5.35 -1.98
C GLY A 42 8.44 5.03 -0.56
N ILE A 43 7.90 3.99 0.06
CA ILE A 43 8.38 3.57 1.40
C ILE A 43 9.81 3.03 1.38
N THR A 44 10.26 2.52 0.24
CA THR A 44 11.63 1.99 0.05
C THR A 44 12.67 3.10 -0.06
N SER A 45 12.26 4.35 -0.30
CA SER A 45 13.17 5.50 -0.29
C SER A 45 13.31 6.13 1.10
N LEU A 46 12.61 5.60 2.11
CA LEU A 46 12.56 6.14 3.46
C LEU A 46 13.12 5.11 4.45
N ASP A 47 14.22 5.45 5.12
CA ASP A 47 14.94 4.54 6.03
C ASP A 47 14.22 4.36 7.38
N PHE A 48 13.12 3.61 7.38
CA PHE A 48 12.35 3.33 8.59
C PHE A 48 12.95 2.19 9.43
N PRO A 49 13.03 2.34 10.78
CA PRO A 49 13.46 1.27 11.67
C PRO A 49 12.41 0.16 11.71
N VAL A 50 12.85 -1.09 11.84
CA VAL A 50 11.99 -2.29 11.75
C VAL A 50 10.91 -2.28 12.82
N GLU A 51 11.23 -1.81 14.04
CA GLU A 51 10.34 -1.75 15.20
C GLU A 51 9.07 -0.95 14.89
N SER A 52 9.23 0.09 14.08
CA SER A 52 8.12 0.98 13.75
C SER A 52 7.10 0.32 12.82
N PHE A 53 7.47 -0.75 12.10
CA PHE A 53 6.53 -1.59 11.34
C PHE A 53 5.73 -2.55 12.23
N LEU A 54 6.17 -2.79 13.47
CA LEU A 54 5.44 -3.64 14.43
C LEU A 54 4.46 -2.85 15.29
N LEU A 55 4.73 -1.55 15.53
CA LEU A 55 3.90 -0.68 16.38
C LEU A 55 2.70 -0.09 15.64
N LEU A 56 2.88 0.41 14.41
CA LEU A 56 1.81 1.00 13.60
C LEU A 56 0.58 0.09 13.35
N PRO A 57 0.74 -1.23 13.14
CA PRO A 57 -0.39 -2.16 13.07
C PRO A 57 -1.34 -2.07 14.27
N LEU A 58 -0.85 -1.73 15.46
CA LEU A 58 -1.70 -1.59 16.64
C LEU A 58 -2.71 -0.45 16.45
N GLN A 59 -2.31 0.66 15.82
CA GLN A 59 -3.23 1.72 15.43
C GLN A 59 -4.21 1.25 14.35
N VAL A 60 -3.77 0.38 13.44
CA VAL A 60 -4.63 -0.18 12.40
C VAL A 60 -5.75 -1.04 12.98
N PHE A 61 -5.46 -1.84 14.00
CA PHE A 61 -6.46 -2.69 14.66
C PHE A 61 -7.25 -1.98 15.76
N PHE A 62 -6.60 -1.08 16.51
CA PHE A 62 -7.13 -0.52 17.77
C PHE A 62 -7.16 1.01 17.84
N GLY A 63 -6.73 1.72 16.81
CA GLY A 63 -6.53 3.18 16.86
C GLY A 63 -7.82 3.99 16.94
N THR A 64 -8.93 3.49 16.41
CA THR A 64 -10.25 4.13 16.51
C THR A 64 -11.35 3.09 16.77
N PRO A 65 -12.50 3.48 17.35
CA PRO A 65 -13.64 2.58 17.51
C PRO A 65 -14.09 1.94 16.19
N GLN A 66 -14.01 2.70 15.09
CA GLN A 66 -14.33 2.19 13.75
C GLN A 66 -13.31 1.14 13.28
N SER A 67 -12.01 1.36 13.55
CA SER A 67 -10.95 0.41 13.22
C SER A 67 -11.14 -0.91 13.97
N ILE A 68 -11.54 -0.83 15.25
CA ILE A 68 -11.87 -2.02 16.06
C ILE A 68 -13.06 -2.76 15.45
N ALA A 69 -14.13 -2.04 15.10
CA ALA A 69 -15.31 -2.64 14.47
C ALA A 69 -14.96 -3.34 13.14
N ASN A 70 -14.17 -2.70 12.27
CA ASN A 70 -13.72 -3.28 11.00
C ASN A 70 -12.85 -4.53 11.22
N THR A 71 -11.99 -4.51 12.24
CA THR A 71 -11.15 -5.65 12.62
C THR A 71 -12.00 -6.83 13.07
N LEU A 72 -13.03 -6.59 13.89
CA LEU A 72 -13.98 -7.62 14.31
C LEU A 72 -14.77 -8.20 13.13
N ILE A 73 -15.23 -7.35 12.21
CA ILE A 73 -15.92 -7.80 10.99
C ILE A 73 -14.99 -8.71 10.16
N ILE A 74 -13.73 -8.31 9.97
CA ILE A 74 -12.77 -9.13 9.22
C ILE A 74 -12.46 -10.45 9.93
N ALA A 75 -12.33 -10.44 11.26
CA ALA A 75 -12.14 -11.65 12.05
C ALA A 75 -13.31 -12.65 11.86
N LEU A 76 -14.54 -12.15 11.74
CA LEU A 76 -15.73 -12.96 11.44
C LEU A 76 -15.80 -13.43 9.98
N LEU A 77 -15.28 -12.64 9.03
CA LEU A 77 -15.29 -12.99 7.61
C LEU A 77 -14.31 -14.11 7.25
N ILE A 78 -13.15 -14.19 7.91
CA ILE A 78 -12.12 -15.22 7.66
C ILE A 78 -12.71 -16.65 7.67
N PRO A 79 -13.37 -17.13 8.74
CA PRO A 79 -13.90 -18.50 8.77
C PRO A 79 -14.99 -18.72 7.72
N ILE A 80 -15.80 -17.71 7.43
CA ILE A 80 -16.87 -17.79 6.42
C ILE A 80 -16.27 -17.98 5.03
N LEU A 81 -15.30 -17.16 4.64
CA LEU A 81 -14.62 -17.24 3.35
C LEU A 81 -13.82 -18.52 3.20
N PHE A 82 -13.18 -18.97 4.28
CA PHE A 82 -12.50 -20.27 4.32
C PHE A 82 -13.49 -21.43 4.08
N GLN A 83 -14.64 -21.44 4.75
CA GLN A 83 -15.67 -22.46 4.53
C GLN A 83 -16.23 -22.42 3.10
N LEU A 84 -16.53 -21.23 2.58
CA LEU A 84 -17.04 -21.07 1.21
C LEU A 84 -16.02 -21.56 0.16
N SER A 85 -14.74 -21.23 0.33
CA SER A 85 -13.68 -21.64 -0.60
C SER A 85 -13.45 -23.16 -0.57
N THR A 86 -13.44 -23.79 0.61
CA THR A 86 -13.32 -25.25 0.72
C THR A 86 -14.54 -25.98 0.15
N LEU A 87 -15.75 -25.44 0.34
CA LEU A 87 -16.97 -25.98 -0.29
C LEU A 87 -16.91 -25.86 -1.82
N CYS A 88 -16.44 -24.73 -2.35
CA CYS A 88 -16.26 -24.52 -3.78
C CYS A 88 -15.28 -25.53 -4.38
N LEU A 89 -14.13 -25.75 -3.73
CA LEU A 89 -13.14 -26.74 -4.17
C LEU A 89 -13.67 -28.16 -4.12
N ALA A 90 -14.42 -28.52 -3.06
CA ALA A 90 -15.05 -29.83 -2.97
C ALA A 90 -16.09 -30.04 -4.10
N PHE A 91 -16.86 -29.00 -4.43
CA PHE A 91 -17.81 -29.02 -5.54
C PHE A 91 -17.11 -29.18 -6.90
N LEU A 92 -16.07 -28.38 -7.16
CA LEU A 92 -15.25 -28.49 -8.37
C LEU A 92 -14.60 -29.87 -8.52
N HIS A 93 -14.07 -30.41 -7.42
CA HIS A 93 -13.49 -31.75 -7.42
C HIS A 93 -14.53 -32.81 -7.75
N TRP A 94 -15.72 -32.75 -7.14
CA TRP A 94 -16.79 -33.67 -7.45
C TRP A 94 -17.21 -33.59 -8.92
N GLN A 95 -17.34 -32.38 -9.47
CA GLN A 95 -17.66 -32.19 -10.89
C GLN A 95 -16.58 -32.77 -11.81
N TYR A 96 -15.31 -32.58 -11.46
CA TYR A 96 -14.17 -33.16 -12.17
C TYR A 96 -14.19 -34.69 -12.14
N GLN A 97 -14.46 -35.30 -10.98
CA GLN A 97 -14.60 -36.77 -10.86
C GLN A 97 -15.78 -37.31 -11.68
N GLN A 98 -16.91 -36.59 -11.72
CA GLN A 98 -18.04 -36.95 -12.58
C GLN A 98 -17.66 -36.88 -14.07
N TRP A 99 -16.88 -35.89 -14.48
CA TRP A 99 -16.43 -35.78 -15.85
C TRP A 99 -15.44 -36.89 -16.23
N LEU A 100 -14.45 -37.18 -15.37
CA LEU A 100 -13.52 -38.29 -15.56
C LEU A 100 -14.22 -39.65 -15.64
N THR A 101 -15.19 -39.90 -14.77
CA THR A 101 -15.96 -41.16 -14.79
C THR A 101 -16.82 -41.26 -16.06
N ARG A 102 -17.41 -40.16 -16.55
CA ARG A 102 -18.10 -40.13 -17.85
C ARG A 102 -17.16 -40.45 -19.01
N LEU A 103 -15.96 -39.86 -19.04
CA LEU A 103 -14.96 -40.15 -20.05
C LEU A 103 -14.48 -41.60 -20.01
N LYS A 104 -14.15 -42.11 -18.83
CA LYS A 104 -13.75 -43.51 -18.63
C LYS A 104 -14.86 -44.46 -19.07
N ASN A 105 -16.11 -44.19 -18.70
CA ASN A 105 -17.26 -45.00 -19.11
C ASN A 105 -17.53 -44.89 -20.62
N TRP A 106 -17.28 -43.74 -21.25
CA TRP A 106 -17.39 -43.56 -22.69
C TRP A 106 -16.31 -44.35 -23.45
N GLN A 107 -15.06 -44.31 -22.99
CA GLN A 107 -13.97 -45.13 -23.52
C GLN A 107 -14.25 -46.64 -23.33
N LEU A 108 -14.69 -47.04 -22.14
CA LEU A 108 -15.06 -48.43 -21.84
C LEU A 108 -16.27 -48.88 -22.68
N LYS A 109 -17.26 -48.02 -22.95
CA LYS A 109 -18.36 -48.33 -23.88
C LYS A 109 -17.88 -48.50 -25.32
N ARG A 110 -16.96 -47.66 -25.81
CA ARG A 110 -16.32 -47.83 -27.12
C ARG A 110 -15.53 -49.14 -27.20
N GLN A 111 -14.84 -49.52 -26.12
CA GLN A 111 -14.07 -50.76 -26.05
C GLN A 111 -14.96 -52.01 -25.90
N ASN A 112 -16.03 -51.95 -25.10
CA ASN A 112 -16.99 -53.05 -24.91
C ASN A 112 -18.01 -53.19 -26.04
N GLN A 113 -18.21 -52.20 -26.91
CA GLN A 113 -18.93 -52.44 -28.17
C GLN A 113 -18.23 -53.46 -29.07
N ARG A 114 -16.91 -53.69 -28.88
CA ARG A 114 -16.17 -54.81 -29.49
C ARG A 114 -16.31 -56.15 -28.77
N ASN A 115 -16.72 -56.18 -27.49
CA ASN A 115 -16.87 -57.41 -26.70
C ASN A 115 -18.16 -57.35 -25.87
N ARG A 116 -19.21 -58.06 -26.33
CA ARG A 116 -20.54 -58.16 -25.69
C ARG A 116 -20.48 -58.83 -24.30
N ARG A 117 -20.06 -58.13 -23.25
CA ARG A 117 -20.29 -58.55 -21.85
C ARG A 117 -20.91 -57.43 -21.02
N LYS A 118 -21.95 -57.79 -20.27
CA LYS A 118 -22.78 -56.90 -19.43
C LYS A 118 -21.91 -56.26 -18.34
N ILE A 119 -21.96 -54.93 -18.23
CA ILE A 119 -21.24 -54.16 -17.22
C ILE A 119 -22.09 -54.14 -15.93
N PRO A 120 -21.54 -54.46 -14.73
CA PRO A 120 -22.25 -54.26 -13.48
C PRO A 120 -22.35 -52.77 -13.15
N TYR A 121 -23.48 -52.36 -12.57
CA TYR A 121 -23.78 -50.99 -12.17
C TYR A 121 -22.72 -50.49 -11.17
N ALA A 122 -21.88 -49.53 -11.59
CA ALA A 122 -20.92 -48.90 -10.68
C ALA A 122 -21.67 -47.93 -9.74
N PRO A 123 -21.44 -47.99 -8.42
CA PRO A 123 -22.10 -47.12 -7.47
C PRO A 123 -21.77 -45.64 -7.75
N ARG A 124 -22.77 -44.75 -7.60
CA ARG A 124 -22.58 -43.30 -7.74
C ARG A 124 -21.54 -42.84 -6.70
N PRO A 125 -20.54 -42.03 -7.08
CA PRO A 125 -19.62 -41.48 -6.10
C PRO A 125 -20.41 -40.57 -5.15
N ARG A 126 -20.50 -40.98 -3.89
CA ARG A 126 -21.05 -40.14 -2.82
C ARG A 126 -20.12 -38.95 -2.64
N PHE A 127 -20.69 -37.76 -2.50
CA PHE A 127 -19.95 -36.54 -2.19
C PHE A 127 -19.31 -36.71 -0.80
N GLN A 128 -18.06 -37.12 -0.77
CA GLN A 128 -17.28 -37.22 0.46
C GLN A 128 -16.56 -35.88 0.62
N ARG A 129 -16.89 -35.14 1.70
CA ARG A 129 -16.27 -33.84 2.05
C ARG A 129 -14.74 -33.91 2.30
N GLN A 130 -14.13 -35.07 2.18
CA GLN A 130 -12.75 -35.34 2.59
C GLN A 130 -11.77 -35.10 1.44
N LEU A 131 -11.78 -33.90 0.88
CA LEU A 131 -10.71 -33.49 -0.04
C LEU A 131 -10.06 -32.19 0.43
N THR A 132 -9.30 -32.27 1.52
CA THR A 132 -8.32 -31.25 1.83
C THR A 132 -7.02 -31.92 2.18
N LEU A 133 -6.08 -31.92 1.23
CA LEU A 133 -4.67 -32.05 1.56
C LEU A 133 -4.35 -30.91 2.55
N PRO A 134 -3.72 -31.19 3.71
CA PRO A 134 -3.59 -30.21 4.80
C PRO A 134 -2.92 -28.89 4.34
N LEU A 135 -1.92 -28.99 3.47
CA LEU A 135 -1.22 -27.84 2.90
C LEU A 135 -2.11 -26.91 2.07
N VAL A 136 -3.03 -27.45 1.26
CA VAL A 136 -3.89 -26.62 0.40
C VAL A 136 -4.87 -25.82 1.25
N SER A 137 -5.46 -26.44 2.27
CA SER A 137 -6.33 -25.74 3.22
C SER A 137 -5.59 -24.66 4.00
N GLU A 138 -4.36 -24.93 4.44
CA GLU A 138 -3.53 -23.94 5.14
C GLU A 138 -3.18 -22.75 4.25
N LEU A 139 -2.81 -22.99 2.99
CA LEU A 139 -2.51 -21.92 2.02
C LEU A 139 -3.74 -21.07 1.70
N ILE A 140 -4.93 -21.68 1.58
CA ILE A 140 -6.17 -20.94 1.35
C ILE A 140 -6.49 -20.06 2.55
N LEU A 141 -6.40 -20.61 3.75
CA LEU A 141 -6.63 -19.86 4.98
C LEU A 141 -5.65 -18.68 5.09
N LEU A 142 -4.35 -18.94 4.90
CA LEU A 142 -3.31 -17.92 4.93
C LEU A 142 -3.54 -16.83 3.88
N SER A 143 -3.95 -17.22 2.67
CA SER A 143 -4.24 -16.27 1.58
C SER A 143 -5.39 -15.34 1.92
N TRP A 144 -6.49 -15.86 2.51
CA TRP A 144 -7.60 -15.03 2.96
C TRP A 144 -7.22 -14.10 4.12
N ILE A 145 -6.44 -14.59 5.08
CA ILE A 145 -5.92 -13.79 6.19
C ILE A 145 -5.10 -12.61 5.63
N LEU A 146 -4.12 -12.89 4.77
CA LEU A 146 -3.27 -11.85 4.18
C LEU A 146 -4.07 -10.87 3.33
N LEU A 147 -5.01 -11.34 2.50
CA LEU A 147 -5.81 -10.49 1.63
C LEU A 147 -6.72 -9.53 2.43
N LEU A 148 -7.37 -10.02 3.49
CA LEU A 148 -8.24 -9.18 4.31
C LEU A 148 -7.44 -8.18 5.15
N ILE A 149 -6.32 -8.61 5.74
CA ILE A 149 -5.41 -7.72 6.46
C ILE A 149 -4.85 -6.65 5.52
N PHE A 150 -4.51 -7.03 4.28
CA PHE A 150 -4.05 -6.09 3.26
C PHE A 150 -5.09 -4.98 3.01
N HIS A 151 -6.34 -5.35 2.77
CA HIS A 151 -7.41 -4.36 2.54
C HIS A 151 -7.63 -3.46 3.76
N LEU A 152 -7.66 -4.05 4.97
CA LEU A 152 -7.84 -3.29 6.20
C LEU A 152 -6.71 -2.28 6.43
N ALA A 153 -5.45 -2.73 6.28
CA ALA A 153 -4.28 -1.88 6.46
C ALA A 153 -4.20 -0.77 5.41
N ARG A 154 -4.46 -1.12 4.14
CA ARG A 154 -4.46 -0.17 3.02
C ARG A 154 -5.51 0.92 3.23
N ASP A 155 -6.73 0.53 3.53
CA ASP A 155 -7.84 1.48 3.65
C ASP A 155 -7.66 2.37 4.88
N GLN A 156 -7.13 1.84 5.98
CA GLN A 156 -6.77 2.65 7.15
C GLN A 156 -5.63 3.63 6.82
N GLY A 157 -4.59 3.19 6.13
CA GLY A 157 -3.47 4.04 5.71
C GLY A 157 -3.91 5.21 4.84
N LEU A 158 -4.80 4.97 3.87
CA LEU A 158 -5.36 6.03 3.03
C LEU A 158 -6.26 7.01 3.81
N LYS A 159 -7.06 6.50 4.75
CA LYS A 159 -7.93 7.35 5.60
C LYS A 159 -7.11 8.26 6.49
N ASP A 160 -6.10 7.72 7.15
CA ASP A 160 -5.21 8.49 8.03
C ASP A 160 -4.41 9.52 7.21
N ALA A 161 -3.87 9.13 6.05
CA ALA A 161 -3.17 10.06 5.16
C ALA A 161 -4.07 11.20 4.68
N ARG A 162 -5.33 10.91 4.30
CA ARG A 162 -6.29 11.94 3.90
C ARG A 162 -6.64 12.88 5.04
N ARG A 163 -6.88 12.34 6.24
CA ARG A 163 -7.15 13.12 7.45
C ARG A 163 -6.00 14.10 7.73
N ASP A 164 -4.76 13.61 7.60
CA ASP A 164 -3.56 14.41 7.85
C ASP A 164 -3.26 15.39 6.70
N ALA A 165 -3.74 15.13 5.48
CA ALA A 165 -3.57 16.02 4.34
C ALA A 165 -4.53 17.22 4.35
N VAL A 166 -5.75 17.05 4.87
CA VAL A 166 -6.81 18.07 4.87
C VAL A 166 -6.64 19.01 6.06
N ASN A 167 -6.57 20.32 5.80
CA ASN A 167 -6.18 21.32 6.80
C ASN A 167 -6.98 21.27 8.13
N PRO A 168 -8.33 21.32 8.14
CA PRO A 168 -9.09 21.31 9.39
C PRO A 168 -8.99 20.00 10.19
N THR A 169 -8.64 18.88 9.56
CA THR A 169 -8.58 17.56 10.22
C THR A 169 -7.15 17.13 10.56
N SER A 170 -6.15 17.86 10.06
CA SER A 170 -4.76 17.46 10.13
C SER A 170 -4.15 17.71 11.50
N THR A 171 -3.46 16.69 12.01
CA THR A 171 -2.71 16.72 13.27
C THR A 171 -1.22 17.03 13.08
N LEU A 172 -0.76 17.11 11.83
CA LEU A 172 0.65 17.36 11.50
C LEU A 172 1.03 18.83 11.72
N PRO A 173 2.25 19.13 12.18
CA PRO A 173 2.63 20.49 12.53
C PRO A 173 2.69 21.40 11.29
N VAL A 174 2.15 22.61 11.44
CA VAL A 174 2.28 23.69 10.45
C VAL A 174 3.70 24.25 10.53
N VAL A 175 4.33 24.44 9.38
CA VAL A 175 5.72 24.91 9.31
C VAL A 175 5.89 25.98 8.26
N THR A 176 6.83 26.87 8.53
CA THR A 176 7.31 27.87 7.58
C THR A 176 8.77 27.57 7.28
N LEU A 177 9.07 27.31 6.01
CA LEU A 177 10.45 27.13 5.58
C LEU A 177 11.07 28.50 5.31
N ILE A 178 12.10 28.84 6.08
CA ILE A 178 12.93 30.03 5.83
C ILE A 178 14.24 29.54 5.22
N SER A 179 14.50 29.91 3.97
CA SER A 179 15.73 29.60 3.25
C SER A 179 16.42 30.90 2.82
N ALA A 180 17.75 30.88 2.69
CA ALA A 180 18.48 32.01 2.11
C ALA A 180 18.04 32.20 0.64
N LYS A 181 17.95 33.47 0.22
CA LYS A 181 17.47 33.89 -1.11
C LYS A 181 18.22 33.20 -2.25
N GLU A 182 19.53 32.99 -2.08
CA GLU A 182 20.43 32.35 -3.06
C GLU A 182 20.19 30.85 -3.26
N LEU A 183 19.42 30.20 -2.38
CA LEU A 183 19.21 28.75 -2.35
C LEU A 183 17.82 28.31 -2.77
N LEU A 184 16.91 29.27 -2.94
CA LEU A 184 15.66 29.07 -3.66
C LEU A 184 15.97 29.00 -5.16
N ILE A 185 16.67 27.95 -5.60
CA ILE A 185 17.03 27.76 -7.02
C ILE A 185 15.79 27.36 -7.86
N LEU A 186 14.60 27.36 -7.25
CA LEU A 186 13.34 27.54 -7.96
C LEU A 186 13.00 29.03 -7.96
N GLY A 187 13.59 29.73 -8.94
CA GLY A 187 13.54 31.18 -9.05
C GLY A 187 14.91 31.80 -8.76
N LYS A 188 15.79 31.79 -9.76
CA LYS A 188 17.04 32.57 -9.76
C LYS A 188 16.73 34.01 -9.32
N GLU A 189 17.69 34.64 -8.65
CA GLU A 189 17.59 36.01 -8.16
C GLU A 189 16.93 36.94 -9.19
N ALA A 190 15.75 37.47 -8.82
CA ALA A 190 15.02 38.49 -9.58
C ALA A 190 15.79 39.84 -9.71
N GLY A 191 17.08 39.86 -9.39
CA GLY A 191 17.94 41.04 -9.51
C GLY A 191 18.69 41.12 -10.85
N ASP A 192 18.92 39.98 -11.52
CA ASP A 192 19.81 39.90 -12.70
C ASP A 192 19.17 39.19 -13.90
N LEU A 193 17.87 38.91 -13.83
CA LEU A 193 17.07 38.44 -14.95
C LEU A 193 16.18 39.57 -15.43
N ASP A 194 16.22 39.83 -16.74
CA ASP A 194 15.25 40.72 -17.38
C ASP A 194 13.83 40.24 -17.00
N PRO A 195 13.02 41.08 -16.33
CA PRO A 195 11.69 40.70 -15.84
C PRO A 195 10.73 40.22 -16.93
N ASN A 196 11.10 40.35 -18.20
CA ASN A 196 10.34 39.91 -19.35
C ASN A 196 10.77 38.55 -19.93
N GLN A 197 11.80 37.89 -19.38
CA GLN A 197 12.30 36.61 -19.91
C GLN A 197 12.04 35.43 -18.95
N PRO A 198 11.38 34.34 -19.42
CA PRO A 198 11.24 33.14 -18.62
C PRO A 198 12.61 32.49 -18.38
N LEU A 199 12.91 32.13 -17.13
CA LEU A 199 14.21 31.61 -16.66
C LEU A 199 14.77 30.46 -17.50
N PHE A 200 13.89 29.66 -18.11
CA PHE A 200 14.24 28.56 -18.99
C PHE A 200 14.93 29.01 -20.29
N GLU A 201 14.58 30.18 -20.82
CA GLU A 201 15.25 30.81 -21.97
C GLU A 201 16.57 31.50 -21.57
N ALA A 202 16.74 31.81 -20.29
CA ALA A 202 17.97 32.38 -19.74
C ALA A 202 19.00 31.32 -19.27
N LEU A 203 18.66 30.03 -19.35
CA LEU A 203 19.59 28.92 -19.11
C LEU A 203 20.35 28.59 -20.39
N THR A 204 21.66 28.33 -20.29
CA THR A 204 22.44 27.89 -21.44
C THR A 204 21.99 26.50 -21.89
N PRO A 205 22.20 26.10 -23.16
CA PRO A 205 21.84 24.77 -23.65
C PRO A 205 22.47 23.63 -22.85
N GLU A 206 23.65 23.85 -22.25
CA GLU A 206 24.35 22.88 -21.39
C GLU A 206 23.66 22.74 -20.02
N ASP A 207 23.20 23.84 -19.44
CA ASP A 207 22.44 23.83 -18.17
C ASP A 207 21.06 23.15 -18.35
N GLN A 208 20.42 23.36 -19.50
CA GLN A 208 19.16 22.68 -19.85
C GLN A 208 19.33 21.17 -19.99
N GLN A 209 20.49 20.69 -20.45
CA GLN A 209 20.82 19.27 -20.55
C GLN A 209 21.12 18.62 -19.19
N SER A 210 21.54 19.42 -18.20
CA SER A 210 21.77 18.96 -16.81
C SER A 210 20.49 18.84 -15.98
N LEU A 211 19.36 19.35 -16.50
CA LEU A 211 18.06 19.29 -15.83
C LEU A 211 17.48 17.87 -15.91
N ILE A 212 17.50 17.15 -14.81
CA ILE A 212 16.85 15.84 -14.67
C ILE A 212 15.45 16.05 -14.10
N GLY A 213 14.40 16.03 -14.94
CA GLY A 213 13.00 16.21 -14.51
C GLY A 213 12.07 16.72 -15.61
N ASP A 214 10.84 17.11 -15.24
CA ASP A 214 9.89 17.75 -16.16
C ASP A 214 10.15 19.28 -16.22
N PRO A 215 10.62 19.81 -17.36
CA PRO A 215 10.91 21.23 -17.52
C PRO A 215 9.67 22.12 -17.41
N ASN A 216 8.48 21.60 -17.71
CA ASN A 216 7.22 22.34 -17.57
C ASN A 216 6.86 22.52 -16.10
N LEU A 217 7.15 21.52 -15.27
CA LEU A 217 6.90 21.60 -13.84
C LEU A 217 7.79 22.65 -13.17
N ALA A 218 9.07 22.71 -13.57
CA ALA A 218 9.99 23.76 -13.14
C ALA A 218 9.48 25.17 -13.49
N ARG A 219 8.94 25.37 -14.70
CA ARG A 219 8.33 26.64 -15.13
C ARG A 219 7.09 27.02 -14.30
N ILE A 220 6.22 26.06 -13.99
CA ILE A 220 5.01 26.29 -13.18
C ILE A 220 5.37 26.77 -11.77
N ILE A 221 6.40 26.19 -11.16
CA ILE A 221 6.85 26.58 -9.82
C ILE A 221 7.43 28.00 -9.83
N GLN A 222 8.17 28.37 -10.88
CA GLN A 222 8.71 29.73 -11.01
C GLN A 222 7.62 30.79 -11.18
N GLN A 223 6.56 30.47 -11.92
CA GLN A 223 5.43 31.39 -12.15
C GLN A 223 4.49 31.48 -10.95
N ARG A 224 4.48 30.49 -10.05
CA ARG A 224 3.65 30.48 -8.85
C ARG A 224 4.50 30.83 -7.65
N ASN A 225 4.34 32.05 -7.13
CA ASN A 225 4.79 32.36 -5.78
C ASN A 225 4.27 31.26 -4.82
N LEU A 226 5.19 30.49 -4.24
CA LEU A 226 4.86 29.49 -3.23
C LEU A 226 4.31 30.18 -1.97
N THR A 227 4.72 31.43 -1.77
CA THR A 227 4.19 32.44 -0.84
C THR A 227 3.18 33.33 -1.56
N ASP A 228 1.98 32.80 -1.78
CA ASP A 228 0.87 33.64 -2.24
C ASP A 228 0.19 34.23 -0.99
N THR A 229 0.44 35.49 -0.67
CA THR A 229 -0.14 36.17 0.51
C THR A 229 -1.66 36.33 0.44
N GLU A 230 -2.26 36.14 -0.74
CA GLU A 230 -3.71 36.23 -0.92
C GLU A 230 -4.43 34.88 -0.75
N GLN A 231 -3.71 33.77 -0.77
CA GLN A 231 -4.24 32.43 -0.53
C GLN A 231 -3.65 31.87 0.77
N ASP A 232 -4.51 31.47 1.72
CA ASP A 232 -4.10 30.83 2.97
C ASP A 232 -3.53 29.42 2.71
N ARG A 233 -2.31 29.36 2.18
CA ARG A 233 -1.60 28.14 1.83
C ARG A 233 -0.85 27.64 3.05
N VAL A 234 -1.50 26.75 3.80
CA VAL A 234 -0.89 26.11 4.97
C VAL A 234 0.06 24.99 4.53
N TRP A 235 1.34 25.11 4.87
CA TRP A 235 2.35 24.07 4.70
C TRP A 235 2.53 23.27 5.98
N ARG A 236 2.64 21.95 5.86
CA ARG A 236 2.79 21.04 7.00
C ARG A 236 3.97 20.11 6.81
N LEU A 237 4.63 19.75 7.91
CA LEU A 237 5.72 18.78 7.91
C LEU A 237 5.14 17.37 7.98
N LEU A 238 5.40 16.56 6.95
CA LEU A 238 5.03 15.16 6.89
C LEU A 238 6.00 14.29 7.69
N LEU A 239 7.30 14.48 7.43
CA LEU A 239 8.35 13.60 7.91
C LEU A 239 9.69 14.32 7.86
N GLU A 240 10.53 14.05 8.85
CA GLU A 240 11.95 14.33 8.78
C GLU A 240 12.71 12.99 8.82
N ARG A 241 13.44 12.65 7.74
CA ARG A 241 14.20 11.39 7.68
C ARG A 241 15.30 11.43 6.62
N GLY A 242 16.41 10.74 6.88
CA GLY A 242 17.49 10.57 5.90
C GLY A 242 18.18 11.86 5.48
N GLY A 243 18.16 12.89 6.35
CA GLY A 243 18.64 14.22 5.99
C GLY A 243 17.68 15.01 5.09
N TRP A 244 16.42 14.62 4.97
CA TRP A 244 15.39 15.35 4.22
C TRP A 244 14.24 15.79 5.11
N LEU A 245 13.70 16.97 4.80
CA LEU A 245 12.45 17.49 5.36
C LEU A 245 11.37 17.37 4.27
N TYR A 246 10.35 16.57 4.52
CA TYR A 246 9.22 16.38 3.62
C TYR A 246 8.06 17.25 4.07
N LEU A 247 7.79 18.30 3.31
CA LEU A 247 6.71 19.25 3.52
C LEU A 247 5.59 18.97 2.51
N PHE A 248 4.35 19.27 2.85
CA PHE A 248 3.27 19.23 1.88
C PHE A 248 2.34 20.43 2.05
N ARG A 249 1.73 20.84 0.94
CA ARG A 249 0.66 21.82 0.97
C ARG A 249 -0.63 21.15 1.43
N ALA A 250 -1.21 21.64 2.53
CA ALA A 250 -2.46 21.12 3.03
C ALA A 250 -3.60 21.34 2.03
N LEU A 251 -4.48 20.34 1.92
CA LEU A 251 -5.65 20.41 1.05
C LEU A 251 -6.75 21.27 1.72
N PRO A 252 -7.52 22.04 0.93
CA PRO A 252 -8.71 22.72 1.43
C PRO A 252 -9.79 21.72 1.84
N GLN A 253 -10.75 22.17 2.66
CA GLN A 253 -11.83 21.32 3.17
C GLN A 253 -12.67 20.69 2.04
N ASP A 254 -12.87 21.42 0.95
CA ASP A 254 -13.71 21.00 -0.19
C ASP A 254 -12.93 20.25 -1.28
N ALA A 255 -11.68 19.87 -1.02
CA ALA A 255 -10.87 19.14 -2.00
C ALA A 255 -11.53 17.81 -2.40
N PRO A 256 -11.63 17.47 -3.71
CA PRO A 256 -12.12 16.17 -4.13
C PRO A 256 -11.26 15.02 -3.60
N LYS A 257 -11.85 13.82 -3.50
CA LYS A 257 -11.19 12.62 -2.98
C LYS A 257 -10.00 12.14 -3.83
N THR A 258 -9.96 12.54 -5.09
CA THR A 258 -8.91 12.20 -6.06
C THR A 258 -7.75 13.19 -6.05
N GLU A 259 -7.89 14.31 -5.33
CA GLU A 259 -6.81 15.30 -5.23
C GLU A 259 -5.80 14.86 -4.17
N HIS A 260 -4.53 14.93 -4.55
CA HIS A 260 -3.39 14.59 -3.70
C HIS A 260 -2.59 15.86 -3.39
N PRO A 261 -2.07 15.99 -2.16
CA PRO A 261 -1.27 17.15 -1.78
C PRO A 261 0.06 17.17 -2.54
N VAL A 262 0.51 18.37 -2.90
CA VAL A 262 1.85 18.56 -3.48
C VAL A 262 2.88 18.45 -2.35
N LEU A 263 3.87 17.59 -2.55
CA LEU A 263 4.96 17.35 -1.63
C LEU A 263 6.21 18.10 -2.06
N LEU A 264 6.89 18.71 -1.10
CA LEU A 264 8.17 19.39 -1.21
C LEU A 264 9.19 18.70 -0.27
N GLY A 265 10.17 18.00 -0.83
CA GLY A 265 11.34 17.51 -0.11
C GLY A 265 12.44 18.56 -0.09
N VAL A 266 13.03 18.81 1.07
CA VAL A 266 14.12 19.78 1.27
C VAL A 266 15.31 19.06 1.90
N ALA A 267 16.47 19.06 1.23
CA ALA A 267 17.68 18.49 1.79
C ALA A 267 18.16 19.32 2.97
N LYS A 268 18.40 18.69 4.11
CA LYS A 268 19.10 19.28 5.25
C LYS A 268 20.55 19.50 4.85
N SER A 269 21.04 20.71 5.08
CA SER A 269 22.43 21.06 4.87
C SER A 269 23.02 21.68 6.12
N ASN A 270 24.19 21.20 6.49
CA ASN A 270 24.97 21.75 7.60
C ASN A 270 25.58 23.12 7.26
N VAL A 271 25.53 23.53 5.99
CA VAL A 271 26.12 24.77 5.45
C VAL A 271 25.02 25.69 4.88
N GLY A 272 23.76 25.45 5.25
CA GLY A 272 22.62 26.24 4.79
C GLY A 272 22.12 25.91 3.38
N ARG A 273 22.90 25.24 2.52
CA ARG A 273 22.58 24.93 1.11
C ARG A 273 21.48 23.85 0.93
N GLN A 274 20.23 24.23 0.70
CA GLN A 274 19.08 23.30 0.63
C GLN A 274 18.71 22.96 -0.82
N LEU A 275 18.59 21.66 -1.16
CA LEU A 275 18.09 21.17 -2.45
C LEU A 275 16.58 20.88 -2.33
N LEU A 276 15.78 21.44 -3.25
CA LEU A 276 14.32 21.33 -3.27
C LEU A 276 13.88 20.28 -4.31
N ILE A 277 13.08 19.30 -3.88
CA ILE A 277 12.47 18.29 -4.74
C ILE A 277 10.95 18.40 -4.62
N LEU A 278 10.25 18.63 -5.72
CA LEU A 278 8.79 18.72 -5.74
C LEU A 278 8.18 17.49 -6.41
N SER A 279 7.09 16.99 -5.83
CA SER A 279 6.29 15.94 -6.46
C SER A 279 5.43 16.52 -7.59
N PRO A 280 5.12 15.73 -8.64
CA PRO A 280 4.29 16.18 -9.75
C PRO A 280 2.89 16.63 -9.32
N GLU A 281 2.36 17.69 -9.97
CA GLU A 281 0.96 18.10 -9.78
C GLU A 281 0.03 16.97 -10.25
N PRO A 282 -1.04 16.62 -9.50
CA PRO A 282 -1.99 15.62 -9.94
C PRO A 282 -2.69 16.10 -11.22
N VAL A 283 -2.77 15.21 -12.21
CA VAL A 283 -3.46 15.51 -13.48
C VAL A 283 -4.91 15.86 -13.18
N LYS A 284 -5.30 17.11 -13.43
CA LYS A 284 -6.69 17.55 -13.35
C LYS A 284 -7.48 16.75 -14.38
N SER A 285 -8.39 15.87 -13.94
CA SER A 285 -9.35 15.27 -14.88
C SER A 285 -10.29 16.39 -15.33
N THR A 286 -10.11 16.86 -16.56
CA THR A 286 -11.13 17.64 -17.26
C THR A 286 -12.41 16.81 -17.29
N LYS A 287 -13.43 17.25 -16.56
CA LYS A 287 -14.82 16.83 -16.78
C LYS A 287 -15.42 17.71 -17.85
#